data_AF-A0A7X9GJN3-F1
#
_entry.id   AF-A0A7X9GJN3-F1
#
_cell.length_a   1.000
_cell.length_b   1.000
_cell.length_c   1.000
_cell.angle_alpha   90.00
_cell.angle_beta   90.00
_cell.angle_gamma   90.00
#
_symmetry.space_group_name_H-M   'P 1'
#
loop_
_entity.id
_entity.type
_entity.pdbx_description
1 polymer ?
#
loop_
_entity_poly.entity_id
_entity_poly.type
_entity_poly.pdbx_seq_one_letter_code
_entity_poly.pdbx_strand_id
1 'polypeptide(L)'
;MDLCPNFHDLEVENGVSPMNFLKMLEKGTRKAFVNSYDIVFLFINVKGYAQENNVRLRWSCHHSCEMPWYNLEVPTIGVSLNFTNHLIDLPQLRTFVNAYSDNRVNIRAAIEKICGKSEFKGTAEDTVFCERWEIRL
;
A
#
# COMPACT_ATOMS: atom_id res chain seq x y z
N MET A 1 5.96 -8.89 -14.97
CA MET A 1 4.56 -9.14 -14.61
C MET A 1 4.31 -8.41 -13.30
N ASP A 2 3.18 -7.71 -13.21
CA ASP A 2 2.75 -7.13 -11.93
C ASP A 2 2.35 -8.27 -11.00
N LEU A 3 2.83 -8.24 -9.75
CA LEU A 3 2.63 -9.34 -8.81
C LEU A 3 1.19 -9.36 -8.28
N CYS A 4 0.58 -8.19 -8.15
CA CYS A 4 -0.83 -8.00 -7.85
C CYS A 4 -1.39 -6.92 -8.77
N PRO A 5 -1.98 -7.30 -9.92
CA PRO A 5 -2.69 -6.36 -10.75
C PRO A 5 -3.93 -5.84 -10.01
N ASN A 6 -4.42 -4.66 -10.37
CA ASN A 6 -5.70 -4.18 -9.87
C ASN A 6 -6.87 -4.92 -10.55
N PHE A 7 -7.94 -5.22 -9.82
CA PHE A 7 -9.11 -5.91 -10.41
C PHE A 7 -9.74 -5.12 -11.57
N HIS A 8 -9.83 -3.80 -11.45
CA HIS A 8 -10.42 -2.98 -12.52
C HIS A 8 -9.52 -2.96 -13.76
N ASP A 9 -8.20 -2.91 -13.58
CA ASP A 9 -7.25 -3.00 -14.70
C ASP A 9 -7.37 -4.37 -15.39
N LEU A 10 -7.54 -5.46 -14.63
CA LEU A 10 -7.78 -6.79 -15.18
C LEU A 10 -9.08 -6.87 -16.00
N GLU A 11 -10.16 -6.22 -15.54
CA GLU A 11 -11.43 -6.18 -16.28
C GLU A 11 -11.33 -5.33 -17.55
N VAL A 12 -10.56 -4.25 -17.54
CA VAL A 12 -10.29 -3.45 -18.75
C VAL A 12 -9.48 -4.25 -19.77
N GLU A 13 -8.46 -4.98 -19.34
CA GLU A 13 -7.59 -5.76 -20.22
C GLU A 13 -8.26 -7.04 -20.75
N ASN A 14 -8.94 -7.80 -19.88
CA ASN A 14 -9.44 -9.15 -20.20
C ASN A 14 -10.95 -9.21 -20.41
N GLY A 15 -11.65 -8.09 -20.20
CA GLY A 15 -13.11 -8.05 -20.10
C GLY A 15 -13.63 -8.51 -18.74
N VAL A 16 -14.91 -8.23 -18.48
CA VAL A 16 -15.59 -8.65 -17.24
C VAL A 16 -15.73 -10.17 -17.23
N SER A 17 -15.03 -10.83 -16.31
CA SER A 17 -15.01 -12.29 -16.19
C SER A 17 -14.86 -12.72 -14.73
N PRO A 18 -15.60 -13.75 -14.27
CA PRO A 18 -15.39 -14.35 -12.95
C PRO A 18 -13.96 -14.85 -12.71
N MET A 19 -13.22 -15.15 -13.78
CA MET A 19 -11.83 -15.60 -13.69
C MET A 19 -10.91 -14.51 -13.14
N ASN A 20 -11.20 -13.23 -13.40
CA ASN A 20 -10.42 -12.12 -12.85
C ASN A 20 -10.52 -12.09 -11.33
N PHE A 21 -11.69 -12.40 -10.78
CA PHE A 21 -11.89 -12.46 -9.33
C PHE A 21 -11.09 -13.61 -8.70
N LEU A 22 -11.09 -14.79 -9.32
CA LEU A 22 -10.26 -15.92 -8.88
C LEU A 22 -8.78 -15.56 -8.88
N LYS A 23 -8.31 -14.88 -9.94
CA LYS A 23 -6.92 -14.40 -10.03
C LYS A 23 -6.56 -13.42 -8.92
N MET A 24 -7.49 -12.52 -8.56
CA MET A 24 -7.27 -11.59 -7.44
C MET A 24 -7.26 -12.28 -6.07
N LEU A 25 -7.92 -13.43 -5.92
CA LEU A 25 -7.89 -14.22 -4.69
C LEU A 25 -6.63 -15.10 -4.57
N GLU A 26 -5.93 -15.32 -5.68
CA GLU A 26 -4.73 -16.14 -5.72
C GLU A 26 -3.56 -15.45 -4.99
N LYS A 27 -3.12 -16.03 -3.88
CA LYS A 27 -2.01 -15.52 -3.04
C LYS A 27 -0.82 -16.47 -2.99
N GLY A 28 -0.93 -17.63 -3.63
CA GLY A 28 0.01 -18.74 -3.48
C GLY A 28 0.08 -19.26 -2.03
N THR A 29 1.12 -20.05 -1.74
CA THR A 29 1.38 -20.46 -0.36
C THR A 29 2.25 -19.44 0.35
N ARG A 30 1.92 -19.22 1.62
CA ARG A 30 2.67 -18.38 2.55
C ARG A 30 4.17 -18.66 2.55
N LYS A 31 4.56 -19.95 2.66
CA LYS A 31 5.97 -20.39 2.66
C LYS A 31 6.68 -20.02 1.35
N ALA A 32 6.02 -20.16 0.20
CA ALA A 32 6.61 -19.78 -1.07
C ALA A 32 6.84 -18.26 -1.14
N PHE A 33 5.90 -17.46 -0.64
CA PHE A 33 6.03 -16.00 -0.62
C PHE A 33 7.21 -15.54 0.24
N VAL A 34 7.31 -16.04 1.48
CA VAL A 34 8.42 -15.71 2.39
C VAL A 34 9.78 -16.11 1.81
N ASN A 35 9.85 -17.25 1.11
CA ASN A 35 11.09 -17.69 0.48
C ASN A 35 11.46 -16.88 -0.78
N SER A 36 10.51 -16.13 -1.36
CA SER A 36 10.71 -15.39 -2.61
C SER A 36 11.03 -13.92 -2.40
N TYR A 37 10.65 -13.35 -1.25
CA TYR A 37 10.75 -11.91 -0.99
C TYR A 37 11.35 -11.61 0.38
N ASP A 38 12.37 -10.75 0.40
CA ASP A 38 12.98 -10.26 1.64
C ASP A 38 12.26 -9.03 2.21
N ILE A 39 11.65 -8.21 1.34
CA ILE A 39 10.97 -6.97 1.70
C ILE A 39 9.84 -6.68 0.71
N VAL A 40 8.75 -6.06 1.21
CA VAL A 40 7.65 -5.62 0.37
C VAL A 40 7.40 -4.12 0.53
N PHE A 41 7.23 -3.44 -0.59
CA PHE A 41 6.80 -2.04 -0.63
C PHE A 41 5.34 -1.97 -1.07
N LEU A 42 4.50 -1.38 -0.24
CA LEU A 42 3.09 -1.14 -0.55
C LEU A 42 2.89 0.34 -0.86
N PHE A 43 2.69 0.68 -2.14
CA PHE A 43 2.42 2.05 -2.57
C PHE A 43 0.92 2.31 -2.63
N ILE A 44 0.46 3.36 -1.94
CA ILE A 44 -0.95 3.70 -1.80
C ILE A 44 -1.21 5.04 -2.50
N ASN A 45 -1.95 5.00 -3.60
CA ASN A 45 -2.31 6.18 -4.40
C ASN A 45 -3.82 6.39 -4.43
N VAL A 46 -4.43 6.68 -3.27
CA VAL A 46 -5.83 7.07 -3.22
C VAL A 46 -5.94 8.55 -3.64
N LYS A 47 -6.71 8.81 -4.69
CA LYS A 47 -7.06 10.16 -5.18
C LYS A 47 -8.55 10.36 -4.93
N GLY A 48 -8.96 11.58 -4.59
CA GLY A 48 -10.38 11.82 -4.31
C GLY A 48 -10.73 13.16 -3.68
N TYR A 49 -9.75 14.03 -3.42
CA TYR A 49 -10.02 15.37 -2.87
C TYR A 49 -11.07 16.08 -3.74
N ALA A 50 -12.23 16.36 -3.15
CA ALA A 50 -13.40 17.01 -3.75
C ALA A 50 -14.17 16.26 -4.86
N GLN A 51 -13.78 15.03 -5.25
CA GLN A 51 -14.55 14.22 -6.22
C GLN A 51 -15.29 13.06 -5.58
N GLU A 52 -14.76 12.53 -4.48
CA GLU A 52 -15.37 11.43 -3.72
C GLU A 52 -15.44 11.80 -2.24
N ASN A 53 -16.55 11.46 -1.58
CA ASN A 53 -16.69 11.65 -0.13
C ASN A 53 -15.89 10.64 0.70
N ASN A 54 -15.12 9.77 0.04
CA ASN A 54 -14.36 8.72 0.70
C ASN A 54 -12.86 8.95 0.50
N VAL A 55 -12.14 9.03 1.61
CA VAL A 55 -10.68 9.18 1.67
C VAL A 55 -10.00 7.96 2.32
N ARG A 56 -10.74 6.85 2.45
CA ARG A 56 -10.29 5.60 3.08
C ARG A 56 -9.74 4.66 2.03
N LEU A 57 -8.79 3.83 2.46
CA LEU A 57 -8.25 2.79 1.62
C LEU A 57 -9.35 1.78 1.25
N ARG A 58 -9.50 1.53 -0.06
CA ARG A 58 -10.38 0.48 -0.59
C ARG A 58 -9.57 -0.46 -1.46
N TRP A 59 -9.75 -1.74 -1.22
CA TRP A 59 -9.19 -2.80 -2.06
C TRP A 59 -10.12 -3.07 -3.23
N SER A 60 -9.54 -3.49 -4.36
CA SER A 60 -10.29 -3.67 -5.60
C SER A 60 -11.31 -4.82 -5.51
N CYS A 61 -11.03 -5.84 -4.70
CA CYS A 61 -12.00 -6.87 -4.34
C CYS A 61 -11.82 -7.35 -2.90
N HIS A 62 -12.86 -7.98 -2.34
CA HIS A 62 -12.78 -8.62 -1.02
C HIS A 62 -11.70 -9.70 -1.02
N HIS A 63 -10.87 -9.72 0.03
CA HIS A 63 -9.75 -10.65 0.16
C HIS A 63 -8.76 -10.61 -1.03
N SER A 64 -8.63 -9.48 -1.73
CA SER A 64 -7.68 -9.35 -2.86
C SER A 64 -6.24 -9.58 -2.44
N CYS A 65 -5.41 -10.05 -3.37
CA CYS A 65 -3.97 -10.27 -3.17
C CYS A 65 -3.23 -8.96 -2.80
N GLU A 66 -3.79 -7.81 -3.15
CA GLU A 66 -3.27 -6.46 -2.86
C GLU A 66 -3.22 -6.15 -1.36
N MET A 67 -4.11 -6.76 -0.56
CA MET A 67 -4.15 -6.55 0.88
C MET A 67 -2.89 -7.15 1.52
N PRO A 68 -2.20 -6.46 2.45
CA PRO A 68 -0.90 -6.89 2.96
C PRO A 68 -1.02 -8.02 4.02
N TRP A 69 -1.46 -9.20 3.59
CA TRP A 69 -1.64 -10.39 4.44
C TRP A 69 -0.31 -11.00 4.94
N TYR A 70 0.80 -10.63 4.31
CA TYR A 70 2.17 -11.11 4.56
C TYR A 70 2.98 -10.22 5.50
N ASN A 71 2.41 -9.11 5.99
CA ASN A 71 3.14 -8.08 6.73
C ASN A 71 3.82 -8.54 8.02
N LEU A 72 3.32 -9.62 8.64
CA LEU A 72 3.92 -10.20 9.85
C LEU A 72 5.10 -11.14 9.55
N GLU A 73 5.27 -11.55 8.30
CA GLU A 73 6.27 -12.55 7.90
C GLU A 73 7.38 -11.95 7.06
N VAL A 74 7.01 -11.02 6.18
CA VAL A 74 7.95 -10.27 5.36
C VAL A 74 7.88 -8.80 5.77
N PRO A 75 9.01 -8.16 6.13
CA PRO A 75 9.08 -6.74 6.39
C PRO A 75 8.37 -5.95 5.29
N THR A 76 7.35 -5.19 5.68
CA THR A 76 6.50 -4.47 4.74
C THR A 76 6.52 -2.98 5.07
N ILE A 77 6.88 -2.16 4.08
CA ILE A 77 6.91 -0.71 4.18
C ILE A 77 5.72 -0.15 3.41
N GLY A 78 4.83 0.53 4.12
CA GLY A 78 3.74 1.29 3.53
C GLY A 78 4.22 2.66 3.08
N VAL A 79 3.88 3.07 1.86
CA VAL A 79 4.19 4.39 1.31
C VAL A 79 2.91 5.03 0.80
N SER A 80 2.46 6.10 1.47
CA SER A 80 1.32 6.88 1.01
C SER A 80 1.77 7.97 0.04
N LEU A 81 1.14 8.03 -1.13
CA LEU A 81 1.45 9.02 -2.16
C LEU A 81 0.58 10.26 -2.10
N ASN A 82 -0.52 10.30 -1.35
CA ASN A 82 -1.37 11.51 -1.25
C ASN A 82 -1.76 11.80 0.19
N PHE A 83 -2.84 11.19 0.69
CA PHE A 83 -3.35 11.44 2.03
C PHE A 83 -2.41 10.94 3.12
N THR A 84 -2.44 11.59 4.28
CA THR A 84 -1.51 11.33 5.39
C THR A 84 -2.05 10.35 6.43
N ASN A 85 -3.32 9.98 6.33
CA ASN A 85 -4.07 9.23 7.34
C ASN A 85 -4.30 7.76 6.97
N HIS A 86 -3.72 7.25 5.88
CA HIS A 86 -3.92 5.86 5.43
C HIS A 86 -3.44 4.80 6.44
N LEU A 87 -2.59 5.17 7.39
CA LEU A 87 -2.14 4.28 8.45
C LEU A 87 -3.32 3.77 9.31
N ILE A 88 -4.43 4.52 9.40
CA ILE A 88 -5.64 4.07 10.12
C ILE A 88 -6.27 2.82 9.51
N ASP A 89 -6.10 2.60 8.20
CA ASP A 89 -6.61 1.44 7.47
C ASP A 89 -5.60 0.28 7.46
N LEU A 90 -4.36 0.55 7.85
CA LEU A 90 -3.25 -0.38 7.83
C LEU A 90 -2.46 -0.36 9.17
N PRO A 91 -3.13 -0.44 10.33
CA PRO A 91 -2.46 -0.32 11.63
C PRO A 91 -1.41 -1.42 11.88
N GLN A 92 -1.48 -2.53 11.14
CA GLN A 92 -0.56 -3.65 11.23
C GLN A 92 0.81 -3.39 10.59
N LEU A 93 0.98 -2.29 9.85
CA LEU A 93 2.27 -1.92 9.25
C LEU A 93 3.16 -1.22 10.26
N ARG A 94 4.36 -1.77 10.47
CA ARG A 94 5.36 -1.24 11.42
C ARG A 94 6.20 -0.10 10.85
N THR A 95 6.17 0.10 9.54
CA THR A 95 6.92 1.16 8.87
C THR A 95 6.03 1.81 7.83
N PHE A 96 5.78 3.10 8.02
CA PHE A 96 4.88 3.88 7.17
C PHE A 96 5.50 5.22 6.82
N VAL A 97 5.52 5.56 5.52
CA VAL A 97 6.12 6.78 4.99
C VAL A 97 5.08 7.56 4.19
N ASN A 98 4.88 8.83 4.54
CA ASN A 98 4.08 9.76 3.74
C ASN A 98 4.99 10.46 2.73
N ALA A 99 4.74 10.25 1.43
CA ALA A 99 5.48 10.84 0.32
C ALA A 99 4.76 12.03 -0.35
N TYR A 100 3.47 12.25 -0.03
CA TYR A 100 2.67 13.44 -0.35
C TYR A 100 2.43 13.76 -1.84
N SER A 101 3.05 13.05 -2.79
CA SER A 101 2.66 13.09 -4.20
C SER A 101 3.01 11.79 -4.91
N ASP A 102 2.21 11.42 -5.92
CA ASP A 102 2.47 10.31 -6.84
C ASP A 102 3.44 10.66 -7.99
N ASN A 103 4.01 11.86 -7.96
CA ASN A 103 5.00 12.26 -8.95
C ASN A 103 6.31 11.44 -8.80
N ARG A 104 7.06 11.36 -9.90
CA ARG A 104 8.28 10.55 -9.96
C ARG A 104 9.39 11.00 -9.00
N VAL A 105 9.45 12.30 -8.71
CA VAL A 105 10.48 12.89 -7.84
C VAL A 105 10.24 12.46 -6.41
N ASN A 106 9.01 12.56 -5.92
CA ASN A 106 8.60 12.17 -4.57
C ASN A 106 8.76 10.67 -4.33
N ILE A 107 8.31 9.84 -5.28
CA ILE A 107 8.48 8.38 -5.19
C ILE A 107 9.95 8.01 -5.07
N ARG A 108 10.82 8.60 -5.91
CA ARG A 108 12.27 8.34 -5.85
C ARG A 108 12.89 8.84 -4.56
N ALA A 109 12.57 10.05 -4.14
CA ALA A 109 13.08 10.61 -2.89
C ALA A 109 12.67 9.74 -1.69
N ALA A 110 11.44 9.22 -1.67
CA ALA A 110 10.99 8.28 -0.64
C ALA A 110 11.82 6.99 -0.66
N ILE A 111 12.00 6.38 -1.83
CA ILE A 111 12.81 5.14 -1.97
C ILE A 111 14.27 5.38 -1.54
N GLU A 112 14.90 6.46 -2.00
CA GLU A 112 16.29 6.80 -1.64
C GLU A 112 16.46 6.98 -0.14
N LYS A 113 15.49 7.60 0.53
CA LYS A 113 15.51 7.78 1.98
C LYS A 113 15.29 6.47 2.73
N ILE A 114 14.35 5.65 2.28
CA ILE A 114 14.12 4.32 2.85
C ILE A 114 15.37 3.45 2.72
N CYS A 115 16.09 3.54 1.60
CA CYS A 115 17.36 2.85 1.38
C CYS A 115 18.56 3.49 2.10
N GLY A 116 18.37 4.54 2.90
CA GLY A 116 19.44 5.20 3.66
C GLY A 116 20.41 6.05 2.82
N LYS A 117 20.10 6.32 1.54
CA LYS A 117 20.93 7.17 0.67
C LYS A 117 20.78 8.66 0.97
N SER A 118 19.72 9.03 1.66
CA SER A 118 19.40 10.40 2.07
C SER A 118 18.61 10.35 3.38
N GLU A 119 18.80 11.32 4.27
CA GLU A 119 18.06 11.37 5.53
C GLU A 119 16.61 11.87 5.35
N PHE A 120 15.71 11.42 6.21
CA PHE A 120 14.37 12.01 6.33
C PHE A 120 14.47 13.39 6.98
N LYS A 121 13.88 14.40 6.33
CA LYS A 121 13.87 15.79 6.82
C LYS A 121 12.48 16.30 7.17
N GLY A 122 11.44 15.54 6.82
CA GLY A 122 10.06 15.90 7.13
C GLY A 122 9.68 15.40 8.52
N THR A 123 8.83 16.17 9.20
CA THR A 123 8.23 15.79 10.47
C THR A 123 6.74 15.58 10.23
N ALA A 124 6.22 14.41 10.59
CA ALA A 124 4.80 14.16 10.51
C ALA A 124 4.06 14.92 11.63
N GLU A 125 2.92 15.50 11.31
CA GLU A 125 2.02 16.07 12.31
C GLU A 125 1.37 14.96 13.14
N ASP A 126 0.95 15.28 14.37
CA ASP A 126 0.31 14.30 15.25
C ASP A 126 -1.05 13.79 14.71
N THR A 127 -1.68 14.59 13.84
CA THR A 127 -2.96 14.32 13.18
C THR A 127 -2.92 13.07 12.31
N VAL A 128 -1.74 12.64 11.82
CA VAL A 128 -1.59 11.42 11.02
C VAL A 128 -2.01 10.17 11.78
N PHE A 129 -1.89 10.19 13.11
CA PHE A 129 -2.27 9.10 13.99
C PHE A 129 -3.76 9.09 14.34
N CYS A 130 -4.56 10.05 13.86
CA CYS A 130 -6.01 10.07 14.01
C CYS A 130 -6.50 9.79 15.46
N GLU A 131 -5.75 10.26 16.46
CA GLU A 131 -5.99 10.03 17.90
C GLU A 131 -6.04 8.55 18.33
N ARG A 132 -5.52 7.62 17.51
CA ARG A 132 -5.48 6.20 17.80
C ARG A 132 -4.12 5.79 18.35
N TRP A 133 -4.14 5.17 19.53
CA TRP A 133 -2.94 4.65 20.19
C TRP A 133 -2.31 3.48 19.41
N GLU A 134 -3.14 2.66 18.74
CA GLU A 134 -2.73 1.47 17.99
C GLU A 134 -1.73 1.77 16.88
N ILE A 135 -1.81 2.97 16.29
CA ILE A 135 -0.95 3.37 15.16
C ILE A 135 0.25 4.22 15.56
N ARG A 136 0.50 4.37 16.87
CA ARG A 136 1.68 5.03 17.43
C ARG A 136 2.77 4.06 17.88
N LEU A 137 2.50 2.76 17.86
CA LEU A 137 3.35 1.67 18.38
C LEU A 137 4.16 0.99 17.26
#